data_AF-C0FRR3-F1
#
_entry.id   AF-C0FRR3-F1
#
_cell.length_a   1.000
_cell.length_b   1.000
_cell.length_c   1.000
_cell.angle_alpha   90.00
_cell.angle_beta   90.00
_cell.angle_gamma   90.00
#
_symmetry.space_group_name_H-M   'P 1'
#
loop_
_entity.id
_entity.type
_entity.pdbx_description
1 polymer ?
#
loop_
_entity_poly.entity_id
_entity_poly.type
_entity_poly.pdbx_seq_one_letter_code
_entity_poly.pdbx_strand_id
1 'polypeptide(L)'
;MEQTGSEKKYSFCIPPERETKRVVVYEACIDALAHMTLEEGKRDKYRLSLGGIAAPKENTQIQSERFKKLPDALEEFLKNHPEIKEIEICTDNDFAGRWAKEQMKKHYEGTYQIICNLPEKEGADYADLAKEKKQTNKCRDRPLERR
;
A
#
# COMPACT_ATOMS: atom_id res chain seq x y z
N MET A 1 13.49 5.76 15.51
CA MET A 1 13.29 7.09 16.15
C MET A 1 12.68 7.99 15.09
N GLU A 2 11.48 8.52 15.32
CA GLU A 2 10.89 9.52 14.43
C GLU A 2 11.64 10.84 14.60
N GLN A 3 12.04 11.45 13.49
CA GLN A 3 12.84 12.68 13.49
C GLN A 3 11.91 13.86 13.82
N THR A 4 12.34 14.75 14.72
CA THR A 4 11.58 15.96 15.06
C THR A 4 11.31 16.79 13.81
N GLY A 5 10.03 16.99 13.47
CA GLY A 5 9.58 17.66 12.23
C GLY A 5 9.11 16.72 11.11
N SER A 6 9.32 15.40 11.24
CA SER A 6 8.77 14.41 10.31
C SER A 6 7.33 14.09 10.67
N GLU A 7 6.40 14.95 10.27
CA GLU A 7 4.97 14.68 10.41
C GLU A 7 4.58 13.57 9.43
N LYS A 8 4.36 12.35 9.94
CA LYS A 8 3.86 11.19 9.17
C LYS A 8 2.56 11.46 8.40
N LYS A 9 1.87 12.54 8.71
CA LYS A 9 0.67 12.98 8.02
C LYS A 9 0.95 13.40 6.57
N TYR A 10 2.15 13.95 6.30
CA TYR A 10 2.62 14.26 4.93
C TYR A 10 3.43 13.11 4.36
N SER A 11 2.86 11.90 4.42
CA SER A 11 3.48 10.76 3.78
C SER A 11 3.42 10.87 2.27
N PHE A 12 4.32 10.17 1.59
CA PHE A 12 4.46 10.22 0.14
C PHE A 12 3.14 9.84 -0.54
N CYS A 13 2.62 10.73 -1.37
CA CYS A 13 1.40 10.52 -2.13
C CYS A 13 1.62 10.87 -3.60
N ILE A 14 1.19 9.98 -4.49
CA ILE A 14 1.16 10.23 -5.93
C ILE A 14 -0.29 10.55 -6.30
N PRO A 15 -0.58 11.80 -6.73
CA PRO A 15 -1.91 12.15 -7.20
C PRO A 15 -2.19 11.51 -8.57
N PRO A 16 -3.47 11.24 -8.88
CA PRO A 16 -3.89 10.78 -10.19
C PRO A 16 -3.82 11.92 -11.22
N GLU A 17 -3.81 11.57 -12.50
CA GLU A 17 -3.94 12.55 -13.60
C GLU A 17 -5.39 12.96 -13.86
N ARG A 18 -6.36 12.21 -13.32
CA ARG A 18 -7.80 12.46 -13.46
C ARG A 18 -8.47 12.38 -12.10
N GLU A 19 -9.59 13.08 -11.94
CA GLU A 19 -10.43 12.92 -10.74
C GLU A 19 -10.80 11.45 -10.54
N THR A 20 -10.59 10.97 -9.33
CA THR A 20 -10.84 9.59 -8.95
C THR A 20 -11.32 9.54 -7.52
N LYS A 21 -12.23 8.61 -7.25
CA LYS A 21 -12.79 8.36 -5.93
C LYS A 21 -12.07 7.22 -5.21
N ARG A 22 -10.94 6.77 -5.75
CA ARG A 22 -10.18 5.62 -5.24
C ARG A 22 -8.80 6.03 -4.78
N VAL A 23 -8.48 5.67 -3.55
CA VAL A 23 -7.12 5.75 -2.99
C VAL A 23 -6.58 4.36 -2.77
N VAL A 24 -5.31 4.15 -3.12
CA VAL A 24 -4.56 2.94 -2.85
C VAL A 24 -3.53 3.25 -1.78
N VAL A 25 -3.46 2.41 -0.77
CA VAL A 25 -2.65 2.59 0.43
C VAL A 25 -1.55 1.53 0.44
N TYR A 26 -0.30 1.97 0.48
CA TYR A 26 0.88 1.11 0.44
C TYR A 26 1.67 1.21 1.73
N GLU A 27 2.34 0.13 2.13
CA GLU A 27 3.23 0.12 3.29
C GLU A 27 4.37 1.12 3.10
N ALA A 28 5.13 0.99 2.00
CA ALA A 28 6.23 1.87 1.67
C ALA A 28 6.05 2.60 0.33
N CYS A 29 6.79 3.69 0.14
CA CYS A 29 6.80 4.44 -1.12
C CYS A 29 7.31 3.59 -2.28
N ILE A 30 8.20 2.63 -1.99
CA ILE A 30 8.79 1.73 -2.96
C ILE A 30 7.70 0.83 -3.56
N ASP A 31 6.76 0.34 -2.76
CA ASP A 31 5.64 -0.48 -3.24
C ASP A 31 4.71 0.30 -4.16
N ALA A 32 4.42 1.55 -3.80
CA ALA A 32 3.62 2.43 -4.65
C ALA A 32 4.27 2.62 -6.04
N LEU A 33 5.59 2.80 -6.09
CA LEU A 33 6.36 2.94 -7.32
C LEU A 33 6.48 1.63 -8.10
N ALA A 34 6.66 0.51 -7.40
CA ALA A 34 6.71 -0.83 -7.99
C ALA A 34 5.36 -1.20 -8.62
N HIS A 35 4.25 -0.97 -7.90
CA HIS A 35 2.91 -1.17 -8.41
C HIS A 35 2.60 -0.25 -9.60
N MET A 36 3.01 1.01 -9.54
CA MET A 36 2.89 1.92 -10.68
C MET A 36 3.64 1.38 -11.90
N THR A 37 4.81 0.76 -11.72
CA THR A 37 5.55 0.09 -12.82
C THR A 37 4.79 -1.13 -13.35
N LEU A 38 4.19 -1.93 -12.47
CA LEU A 38 3.37 -3.09 -12.83
C LEU A 38 2.13 -2.71 -13.66
N GLU A 39 1.56 -1.54 -13.40
CA GLU A 39 0.45 -0.92 -14.12
C GLU A 39 0.89 -0.03 -15.29
N GLU A 40 2.12 -0.19 -15.80
CA GLU A 40 2.63 0.55 -16.96
C GLU A 40 2.60 2.08 -16.79
N GLY A 41 2.76 2.55 -15.56
CA GLY A 41 2.78 3.98 -15.23
C GLY A 41 1.41 4.62 -15.09
N LYS A 42 0.31 3.84 -15.08
CA LYS A 42 -1.06 4.37 -15.04
C LYS A 42 -1.30 5.21 -13.78
N ARG A 43 -1.86 6.42 -13.90
CA ARG A 43 -2.15 7.33 -12.78
C ARG A 43 -3.64 7.63 -12.66
N ASP A 44 -4.47 6.60 -12.60
CA ASP A 44 -5.92 6.70 -12.49
C ASP A 44 -6.45 6.70 -11.05
N LYS A 45 -5.58 6.52 -10.06
CA LYS A 45 -5.91 6.40 -8.64
C LYS A 45 -4.87 7.10 -7.77
N TYR A 46 -5.30 7.59 -6.61
CA TYR A 46 -4.37 8.12 -5.63
C TYR A 46 -3.52 6.99 -5.07
N ARG A 47 -2.22 7.19 -4.91
CA ARG A 47 -1.32 6.22 -4.28
C ARG A 47 -0.67 6.85 -3.07
N LEU A 48 -1.15 6.49 -1.90
CA LEU A 48 -0.67 6.97 -0.62
C LEU A 48 0.24 5.92 0.01
N SER A 49 1.45 6.32 0.39
CA SER A 49 2.30 5.51 1.26
C SER A 49 1.99 5.83 2.72
N LEU A 50 1.99 4.81 3.57
CA LEU A 50 1.84 4.95 5.01
C LEU A 50 3.16 5.28 5.72
N GLY A 51 4.30 5.15 5.04
CA GLY A 51 5.62 5.33 5.65
C GLY A 51 5.98 4.21 6.64
N GLY A 52 5.45 3.00 6.44
CA GLY A 52 5.65 1.82 7.27
C GLY A 52 4.43 1.47 8.14
N ILE A 53 4.28 0.19 8.44
CA ILE A 53 3.19 -0.33 9.26
C ILE A 53 3.67 -0.67 10.67
N ALA A 54 2.99 -0.13 11.67
CA ALA A 54 3.20 -0.51 13.06
C ALA A 54 2.24 -1.64 13.43
N ALA A 55 2.76 -2.85 13.59
CA ALA A 55 1.99 -4.00 14.09
C ALA A 55 2.56 -4.49 15.43
N PRO A 56 1.71 -5.04 16.32
CA PRO A 56 2.18 -5.71 17.53
C PRO A 56 3.04 -6.92 17.16
N LYS A 57 3.93 -7.36 18.05
CA LYS A 57 4.63 -8.63 17.85
C LYS A 57 3.62 -9.78 17.98
N GLU A 58 3.76 -10.79 17.12
CA GLU A 58 3.04 -12.06 17.23
C GLU A 58 3.18 -12.58 18.68
N ASN A 59 2.06 -12.89 19.36
CA ASN A 59 1.94 -13.23 20.79
C ASN A 59 2.03 -12.12 21.85
N THR A 60 2.11 -10.83 21.50
CA THR A 60 2.00 -9.77 22.52
C THR A 60 0.56 -9.28 22.62
N GLN A 61 -0.02 -9.27 23.83
CA GLN A 61 -1.31 -8.59 24.05
C GLN A 61 -1.21 -7.15 23.56
N ILE A 62 -2.18 -6.71 22.75
CA ILE A 62 -2.26 -5.37 22.17
C ILE A 62 -2.54 -4.38 23.31
N GLN A 63 -1.52 -4.03 24.08
CA GLN A 63 -1.62 -3.14 25.24
C GLN A 63 -1.29 -1.68 24.89
N SER A 64 -0.65 -1.42 23.76
CA SER A 64 -0.27 -0.05 23.38
C SER A 64 -1.31 0.61 22.50
N GLU A 65 -1.84 1.77 22.96
CA GLU A 65 -2.72 2.66 22.19
C GLU A 65 -2.14 3.05 20.81
N ARG A 66 -0.81 3.03 20.69
CA ARG A 66 -0.08 3.25 19.42
C ARG A 66 -0.45 2.26 18.32
N PHE A 67 -0.82 1.02 18.64
CA PHE A 67 -1.24 0.05 17.62
C PHE A 67 -2.71 0.23 17.28
N LYS A 68 -3.58 0.61 18.23
CA LYS A 68 -5.00 0.89 17.94
C LYS A 68 -5.21 2.08 17.00
N LYS A 69 -4.22 2.96 16.87
CA LYS A 69 -4.31 4.15 16.03
C LYS A 69 -4.05 3.78 14.58
N LEU A 70 -4.97 4.17 13.70
CA LEU A 70 -4.79 4.05 12.25
C LEU A 70 -3.64 4.95 11.78
N PRO A 71 -3.10 4.70 10.58
CA PRO A 71 -2.05 5.56 10.06
C PRO A 71 -2.56 6.98 9.87
N ASP A 72 -1.93 7.93 10.56
CA ASP A 72 -2.31 9.36 10.50
C ASP A 72 -2.29 9.88 9.04
N ALA A 73 -1.44 9.31 8.18
CA ALA A 73 -1.38 9.60 6.75
C ALA A 73 -2.72 9.37 6.04
N LEU A 74 -3.39 8.24 6.31
CA LEU A 74 -4.65 7.90 5.66
C LEU A 74 -5.79 8.77 6.16
N GLU A 75 -5.86 9.01 7.47
CA GLU A 75 -6.90 9.89 8.03
C GLU A 75 -6.80 11.32 7.51
N GLU A 76 -5.59 11.89 7.49
CA GLU A 76 -5.38 13.24 6.95
C GLU A 76 -5.67 13.29 5.44
N PHE A 77 -5.31 12.25 4.69
CA PHE A 77 -5.62 12.16 3.27
C PHE A 77 -7.13 12.14 3.01
N LEU A 78 -7.89 11.29 3.71
CA LEU A 78 -9.35 11.21 3.56
C LEU A 78 -10.05 12.51 3.98
N LYS A 79 -9.52 13.22 4.97
CA LYS A 79 -10.05 14.53 5.40
C LYS A 79 -9.88 15.61 4.32
N ASN A 80 -8.76 15.58 3.60
CA ASN A 80 -8.49 16.51 2.50
C ASN A 80 -9.18 16.10 1.19
N HIS A 81 -9.50 14.81 1.01
CA HIS A 81 -10.14 14.26 -0.19
C HIS A 81 -11.50 13.62 0.12
N PRO A 82 -12.56 14.41 0.33
CA PRO A 82 -13.91 13.90 0.58
C PRO A 82 -14.54 13.21 -0.64
N GLU A 83 -13.93 13.34 -1.83
CA GLU A 83 -14.34 12.65 -3.05
C GLU A 83 -14.09 11.12 -3.00
N ILE A 84 -13.21 10.68 -2.10
CA ILE A 84 -12.82 9.27 -1.97
C ILE A 84 -13.97 8.46 -1.40
N LYS A 85 -14.28 7.35 -2.08
CA LYS A 85 -15.30 6.38 -1.66
C LYS A 85 -14.75 4.97 -1.58
N GLU A 86 -13.59 4.73 -2.18
CA GLU A 86 -12.96 3.43 -2.31
C GLU A 86 -11.53 3.50 -1.76
N ILE A 87 -11.20 2.59 -0.85
CA ILE A 87 -9.87 2.48 -0.25
C ILE A 87 -9.34 1.08 -0.60
N GLU A 88 -8.29 1.05 -1.41
CA GLU A 88 -7.58 -0.15 -1.80
C GLU A 88 -6.35 -0.32 -0.91
N ILE A 89 -6.28 -1.41 -0.17
CA ILE A 89 -5.20 -1.71 0.77
C ILE A 89 -4.22 -2.65 0.06
N CYS A 90 -3.01 -2.14 -0.18
CA CYS A 90 -1.89 -2.78 -0.86
C CYS A 90 -0.69 -2.89 0.09
N THR A 91 -0.91 -3.56 1.21
CA THR A 91 0.13 -3.84 2.22
C THR A 91 0.81 -5.18 1.96
N ASP A 92 1.99 -5.37 2.54
CA ASP A 92 2.76 -6.60 2.36
C ASP A 92 2.01 -7.81 2.95
N ASN A 93 2.27 -9.01 2.42
CA ASN A 93 1.59 -10.23 2.87
C ASN A 93 2.30 -10.88 4.06
N ASP A 94 2.68 -10.05 5.04
CA ASP A 94 3.30 -10.43 6.31
C ASP A 94 2.31 -10.28 7.46
N PHE A 95 2.71 -10.71 8.65
CA PHE A 95 1.92 -10.47 9.86
C PHE A 95 1.52 -8.99 10.01
N ALA A 96 2.47 -8.07 9.80
CA ALA A 96 2.22 -6.64 9.96
C ALA A 96 1.22 -6.08 8.96
N GLY A 97 1.41 -6.35 7.66
CA GLY A 97 0.51 -5.90 6.62
C GLY A 97 -0.89 -6.52 6.73
N ARG A 98 -0.98 -7.83 7.01
CA ARG A 98 -2.26 -8.49 7.26
C ARG A 98 -2.99 -7.91 8.46
N TRP A 99 -2.27 -7.59 9.52
CA TRP A 99 -2.81 -6.98 10.73
C TRP A 99 -3.36 -5.58 10.43
N ALA A 100 -2.59 -4.73 9.75
CA ALA A 100 -3.04 -3.37 9.38
C ALA A 100 -4.24 -3.39 8.43
N LYS A 101 -4.23 -4.28 7.44
CA LYS A 101 -5.36 -4.51 6.54
C LYS A 101 -6.63 -4.80 7.32
N GLU A 102 -6.57 -5.67 8.33
CA GLU A 102 -7.73 -6.03 9.11
C GLU A 102 -8.23 -4.88 10.00
N GLN A 103 -7.32 -4.09 10.59
CA GLN A 103 -7.69 -2.89 11.36
C GLN A 103 -8.39 -1.85 10.47
N MET A 104 -7.80 -1.55 9.31
CA MET A 104 -8.37 -0.61 8.34
C MET A 104 -9.72 -1.09 7.83
N LYS A 105 -9.83 -2.38 7.48
CA LYS A 105 -11.08 -2.96 7.02
C LYS A 105 -12.17 -2.80 8.07
N LYS A 106 -11.92 -3.20 9.32
CA LYS A 106 -12.91 -3.08 10.41
C LYS A 106 -13.31 -1.64 10.69
N HIS A 107 -12.38 -0.70 10.57
CA HIS A 107 -12.68 0.70 10.84
C HIS A 107 -13.46 1.38 9.71
N TYR A 108 -13.11 1.09 8.46
CA TYR A 108 -13.65 1.79 7.30
C TYR A 108 -14.75 1.03 6.55
N GLU A 109 -14.99 -0.26 6.80
CA GLU A 109 -16.01 -1.05 6.05
C GLU A 109 -17.42 -0.46 6.13
N GLY A 110 -17.72 0.36 7.15
CA GLY A 110 -19.01 1.04 7.29
C GLY A 110 -19.13 2.35 6.50
N THR A 111 -18.03 2.93 6.03
CA THR A 111 -18.02 4.27 5.40
C THR A 111 -17.45 4.25 3.98
N TYR A 112 -16.44 3.40 3.73
CA TYR A 112 -15.74 3.31 2.46
C TYR A 112 -15.74 1.87 1.94
N GLN A 113 -15.67 1.72 0.62
CA GLN A 113 -15.51 0.42 0.01
C GLN A 113 -14.06 -0.04 0.13
N ILE A 114 -13.82 -1.05 0.96
CA ILE A 114 -12.49 -1.60 1.21
C ILE A 114 -12.17 -2.69 0.21
N ILE A 115 -11.13 -2.46 -0.59
CA ILE A 115 -10.59 -3.42 -1.55
C ILE A 115 -9.26 -3.90 -0.97
N CYS A 116 -9.08 -5.21 -0.82
CA CYS A 116 -7.82 -5.77 -0.35
C CYS A 116 -7.09 -6.36 -1.56
N ASN A 117 -5.96 -5.77 -1.92
CA ASN A 117 -5.10 -6.28 -2.99
C ASN A 117 -3.75 -6.58 -2.36
N LEU A 118 -3.55 -7.81 -1.90
CA LEU A 118 -2.29 -8.25 -1.32
C LEU A 118 -1.54 -9.11 -2.34
N PRO A 119 -0.21 -9.10 -2.31
CA PRO A 119 0.56 -10.02 -3.14
C PRO A 119 0.21 -11.47 -2.80
N GLU A 120 0.08 -12.30 -3.84
CA GLU A 120 -0.37 -13.70 -3.72
C GLU A 120 0.59 -14.56 -2.89
N LYS A 121 1.87 -14.19 -2.87
CA LYS A 121 2.94 -14.90 -2.18
C LYS A 121 3.09 -14.37 -0.76
N GLU A 122 3.10 -15.28 0.21
CA GLU A 122 3.30 -14.93 1.62
C GLU A 122 4.68 -14.32 1.83
N GLY A 123 4.71 -13.17 2.54
CA GLY A 123 5.91 -12.38 2.80
C GLY A 123 6.53 -11.72 1.56
N ALA A 124 5.82 -11.67 0.43
CA ALA A 124 6.25 -10.88 -0.70
C ALA A 124 5.72 -9.45 -0.62
N ASP A 125 6.49 -8.53 -1.17
CA ASP A 125 6.15 -7.12 -1.38
C ASP A 125 5.95 -6.82 -2.88
N TYR A 126 5.40 -5.65 -3.19
CA TYR A 126 5.14 -5.26 -4.57
C TYR A 126 6.42 -5.07 -5.39
N ALA A 127 7.56 -4.80 -4.74
CA ALA A 127 8.83 -4.72 -5.42
C ALA A 127 9.31 -6.09 -5.91
N ASP A 128 9.10 -7.17 -5.15
CA ASP A 128 9.38 -8.55 -5.60
C ASP A 128 8.52 -8.92 -6.82
N LEU A 129 7.22 -8.60 -6.79
CA LEU A 129 6.31 -8.83 -7.92
C LEU A 129 6.76 -8.06 -9.18
N ALA A 130 7.13 -6.79 -9.03
CA ALA A 130 7.65 -5.98 -10.14
C ALA A 130 8.94 -6.56 -10.72
N LYS A 131 9.83 -7.05 -9.85
CA LYS A 131 11.08 -7.70 -10.24
C LYS A 131 10.82 -9.03 -10.97
N GLU A 132 9.86 -9.82 -10.52
CA GLU A 132 9.49 -11.09 -11.13
C GLU A 132 8.82 -10.90 -12.50
N LYS A 133 7.90 -9.93 -12.64
CA LYS A 133 7.29 -9.58 -13.93
C LYS A 133 8.34 -9.10 -14.94
N LYS A 134 9.31 -8.29 -14.49
CA LYS A 134 10.42 -7.82 -15.33
C LYS A 134 11.36 -8.96 -15.75
N GLN A 135 11.65 -9.91 -14.85
CA GLN A 135 12.44 -11.10 -15.18
C GLN A 135 11.71 -12.04 -16.13
N THR A 136 10.41 -12.24 -15.95
CA THR A 136 9.57 -13.06 -16.84
C THR A 136 9.50 -12.47 -18.24
N ASN A 137 9.32 -11.15 -18.38
CA ASN A 137 9.41 -10.47 -19.67
C ASN A 137 10.79 -10.64 -20.30
N LYS A 138 11.87 -10.48 -19.52
CA LYS A 138 13.25 -10.65 -20.01
C LYS A 138 13.56 -12.09 -20.44
N CYS A 139 12.92 -13.09 -19.83
CA CYS A 139 13.07 -14.50 -20.22
C CYS A 139 12.27 -14.82 -21.49
N ARG A 140 11.10 -14.19 -21.68
CA ARG A 140 10.29 -14.27 -22.91
C ARG A 140 10.93 -13.57 -24.11
N ASP A 141 11.68 -12.50 -23.88
CA ASP A 141 12.37 -11.74 -24.92
C ASP A 141 13.73 -12.35 -25.34
N ARG A 142 14.10 -13.53 -24.82
CA ARG A 142 15.25 -14.25 -25.40
C ARG A 142 14.85 -14.72 -26.80
N PRO A 143 15.52 -14.27 -27.87
CA PRO A 143 15.34 -14.87 -29.16
C PRO A 143 15.67 -16.35 -29.00
N LEU A 144 14.77 -17.23 -29.43
CA LEU A 144 15.14 -18.57 -29.81
C LEU A 144 16.26 -18.41 -30.84
N GLU A 145 17.51 -18.52 -30.41
CA GLU A 145 18.65 -18.73 -31.31
C GLU A 145 18.32 -20.01 -32.09
N ARG A 146 17.74 -19.81 -33.27
CA ARG A 146 17.53 -20.84 -34.28
C ARG A 146 18.92 -21.31 -34.68
N ARG A 147 19.31 -22.47 -34.16
CA ARG A 147 20.42 -23.26 -34.70
C ARG A 147 20.06 -23.82 -36.06
#